data_AF-A0A969BT39-F1
#
_entry.id   AF-A0A969BT39-F1
#
_cell.length_a   1.000
_cell.length_b   1.000
_cell.length_c   1.000
_cell.angle_alpha   90.00
_cell.angle_beta   90.00
_cell.angle_gamma   90.00
#
_symmetry.space_group_name_H-M   'P 1'
#
loop_
_entity.id
_entity.type
_entity.pdbx_description
1 polymer ?
#
loop_
_entity_poly.entity_id
_entity_poly.type
_entity_poly.pdbx_seq_one_letter_code
_entity_poly.pdbx_strand_id
1 'polypeptide(L)'
;MNKLNLRYLFINIAATLFIGVLTQVIIVTTLSRSQQNVMLSAGWIGSFWMNLLVGGMIAILGARKAASIYTDPRIGRVVGTAMGLWTGLGALIGLILSALFLRVAYRADQIPAGQVVFFGLLSLAVCIIGATIAGRETAHPPEEEEA
;
A
#
# COMPACT_ATOMS: atom_id res chain seq x y z
N MET A 1 -0.04 -4.42 29.21
CA MET A 1 -0.05 -4.22 27.74
C MET A 1 -0.69 -2.87 27.46
N ASN A 2 0.09 -1.89 26.97
CA ASN A 2 -0.39 -0.51 26.80
C ASN A 2 -1.59 -0.44 25.83
N LYS A 3 -2.54 0.46 26.10
CA LYS A 3 -3.74 0.68 25.26
C LYS A 3 -3.37 0.96 23.79
N LEU A 4 -2.21 1.58 23.57
CA LEU A 4 -1.63 1.85 22.25
C LEU A 4 -1.32 0.56 21.47
N ASN A 5 -0.65 -0.41 22.10
CA ASN A 5 -0.29 -1.69 21.48
C ASN A 5 -1.53 -2.52 21.12
N LEU A 6 -2.58 -2.47 21.94
CA LEU A 6 -3.86 -3.13 21.66
C LEU A 6 -4.54 -2.51 20.42
N ARG A 7 -4.48 -1.17 20.29
CA ARG A 7 -5.06 -0.43 19.17
C ARG A 7 -4.36 -0.74 17.85
N TYR A 8 -3.02 -0.76 17.85
CA TYR A 8 -2.23 -1.18 16.68
C TYR A 8 -2.49 -2.65 16.31
N LEU A 9 -2.63 -3.54 17.30
CA LEU A 9 -2.98 -4.94 17.06
C LEU A 9 -4.34 -5.10 16.36
N PHE A 10 -5.38 -4.41 16.84
CA PHE A 10 -6.71 -4.46 16.22
C PHE A 10 -6.74 -3.88 14.81
N ILE A 11 -6.02 -2.78 14.56
CA ILE A 11 -5.89 -2.19 13.22
C ILE A 11 -5.18 -3.17 12.28
N ASN A 12 -4.13 -3.84 12.77
CA ASN A 12 -3.36 -4.79 11.96
C ASN A 12 -4.17 -6.07 11.66
N ILE A 13 -4.92 -6.59 12.64
CA ILE A 13 -5.86 -7.71 12.43
C ILE A 13 -6.97 -7.33 11.45
N ALA A 14 -7.58 -6.15 11.60
CA ALA A 14 -8.62 -5.68 10.69
C ALA A 14 -8.10 -5.47 9.26
N ALA A 15 -6.90 -4.90 9.11
CA ALA A 15 -6.24 -4.77 7.83
C ALA A 15 -5.97 -6.14 7.20
N THR A 16 -5.43 -7.09 7.98
CA THR A 16 -5.12 -8.45 7.49
C THR A 16 -6.39 -9.19 7.05
N LEU A 17 -7.49 -9.06 7.80
CA LEU A 17 -8.78 -9.65 7.44
C LEU A 17 -9.37 -9.01 6.17
N PHE A 18 -9.32 -7.68 6.06
CA PHE A 18 -9.79 -6.97 4.87
C PHE A 18 -9.00 -7.36 3.61
N ILE A 19 -7.67 -7.45 3.75
CA ILE A 19 -6.73 -7.90 2.72
C ILE A 19 -7.02 -9.36 2.30
N GLY A 20 -7.25 -10.25 3.27
CA GLY A 20 -7.59 -11.65 3.04
C GLY A 20 -8.90 -11.81 2.28
N VAL A 21 -9.94 -11.06 2.66
CA VAL A 21 -11.25 -11.07 1.99
C VAL A 21 -11.13 -10.52 0.56
N LEU A 22 -10.42 -9.42 0.35
CA LEU A 22 -10.18 -8.86 -0.99
C LEU A 22 -9.48 -9.86 -1.90
N THR A 23 -8.42 -10.49 -1.40
CA THR A 23 -7.65 -11.51 -2.13
C THR A 23 -8.52 -12.72 -2.48
N GLN A 24 -9.34 -13.20 -1.54
CA GLN A 24 -10.29 -14.29 -1.79
C GLN A 24 -11.34 -13.91 -2.84
N VAL A 25 -11.96 -12.72 -2.77
CA VAL A 25 -12.98 -12.29 -3.73
C VAL A 25 -12.42 -12.24 -5.15
N ILE A 26 -11.19 -11.76 -5.32
CA ILE A 26 -10.55 -11.69 -6.65
C ILE A 26 -10.18 -13.09 -7.16
N ILE A 27 -9.62 -13.94 -6.29
CA ILE A 27 -9.30 -15.33 -6.65
C ILE A 27 -10.56 -16.09 -7.06
N VAL A 28 -11.65 -15.98 -6.29
CA VAL A 28 -12.93 -16.66 -6.55
C VAL A 28 -13.60 -16.15 -7.82
N THR A 29 -13.64 -14.83 -8.05
CA THR A 29 -14.20 -14.27 -9.28
C THR A 29 -13.41 -14.69 -10.52
N THR A 30 -12.10 -14.88 -10.40
CA THR A 30 -11.25 -15.31 -11.52
C THR A 30 -11.26 -16.84 -11.74
N LEU A 31 -11.35 -17.63 -10.67
CA LEU A 31 -11.48 -19.10 -10.71
C LEU A 31 -12.66 -19.57 -11.55
N SER A 32 -13.72 -18.76 -11.64
CA SER A 32 -14.91 -19.08 -12.42
C SER A 32 -14.73 -19.11 -13.96
N ARG A 33 -13.57 -18.70 -14.50
CA ARG A 33 -13.41 -18.45 -15.95
C ARG A 33 -12.39 -19.32 -16.72
N SER A 34 -11.36 -19.91 -16.10
CA SER A 34 -10.41 -20.92 -16.68
C SER A 34 -9.12 -21.05 -15.83
N GLN A 35 -8.49 -22.22 -15.78
CA GLN A 35 -7.22 -22.46 -15.06
C GLN A 35 -6.05 -21.59 -15.57
N GLN A 36 -5.99 -21.28 -16.86
CA GLN A 36 -4.92 -20.43 -17.41
C GLN A 36 -5.12 -18.96 -17.01
N ASN A 37 -6.38 -18.53 -16.85
CA ASN A 37 -6.72 -17.21 -16.33
C ASN A 37 -6.41 -17.09 -14.83
N VAL A 38 -6.45 -18.19 -14.08
CA VAL A 38 -6.12 -18.23 -12.65
C VAL A 38 -4.64 -17.93 -12.42
N MET A 39 -3.71 -18.51 -13.20
CA MET A 39 -2.28 -18.23 -13.02
C MET A 39 -1.90 -16.78 -13.34
N LEU A 40 -2.45 -16.23 -14.43
CA LEU A 40 -2.20 -14.82 -14.80
C LEU A 40 -2.79 -13.85 -13.76
N SER A 41 -3.97 -14.16 -13.22
CA SER A 41 -4.62 -13.32 -12.22
C SER A 41 -3.98 -13.46 -10.84
N ALA A 42 -3.51 -14.64 -10.47
CA ALA A 42 -2.68 -14.83 -9.28
C ALA A 42 -1.36 -14.06 -9.39
N GLY A 43 -0.71 -14.06 -10.56
CA GLY A 43 0.48 -13.26 -10.85
C GLY A 43 0.21 -11.75 -10.76
N TRP A 44 -0.92 -11.28 -11.28
CA TRP A 44 -1.36 -9.89 -11.18
C TRP A 44 -1.62 -9.47 -9.72
N ILE A 45 -2.37 -10.26 -8.97
CA ILE A 45 -2.66 -10.00 -7.54
C ILE A 45 -1.38 -10.04 -6.71
N GLY A 46 -0.51 -11.03 -6.95
CA GLY A 46 0.79 -11.11 -6.30
C GLY A 46 1.66 -9.88 -6.58
N SER A 47 1.66 -9.41 -7.83
CA SER A 47 2.37 -8.19 -8.24
C SER A 47 1.80 -6.94 -7.57
N PHE A 48 0.47 -6.86 -7.41
CA PHE A 48 -0.17 -5.79 -6.63
C PHE A 48 0.29 -5.78 -5.17
N TRP A 49 0.23 -6.93 -4.48
CA TRP A 49 0.64 -7.01 -3.07
C TRP A 49 2.12 -6.70 -2.88
N MET A 50 2.98 -7.19 -3.76
CA MET A 50 4.40 -6.88 -3.72
C MET A 50 4.66 -5.39 -3.96
N ASN A 51 3.96 -4.77 -4.92
CA ASN A 51 4.06 -3.33 -5.15
C ASN A 51 3.58 -2.53 -3.92
N LEU A 52 2.45 -2.94 -3.31
CA LEU A 52 1.93 -2.31 -2.10
C LEU A 52 2.90 -2.42 -0.92
N LEU A 53 3.47 -3.62 -0.68
CA LEU A 53 4.41 -3.86 0.41
C LEU A 53 5.70 -3.04 0.24
N VAL A 54 6.31 -3.10 -0.95
CA VAL A 54 7.56 -2.40 -1.23
C VAL A 54 7.32 -0.89 -1.25
N GLY A 55 6.29 -0.42 -1.95
CA GLY A 55 5.91 0.99 -2.01
C GLY A 55 5.58 1.56 -0.63
N GLY A 56 4.79 0.83 0.17
CA GLY A 56 4.48 1.20 1.55
C GLY A 56 5.71 1.26 2.45
N MET A 57 6.60 0.27 2.38
CA MET A 57 7.87 0.29 3.13
C MET A 57 8.75 1.48 2.76
N ILE A 58 8.94 1.74 1.46
CA ILE A 58 9.77 2.86 0.99
C ILE A 58 9.13 4.19 1.42
N ALA A 59 7.81 4.32 1.33
CA ALA A 59 7.09 5.52 1.74
C ALA A 59 7.27 5.78 3.24
N ILE A 60 7.15 4.75 4.08
CA ILE A 60 7.34 4.84 5.52
C ILE A 60 8.80 5.18 5.86
N LEU A 61 9.78 4.42 5.35
CA LEU A 61 11.19 4.64 5.66
C LEU A 61 11.67 6.01 5.15
N GLY A 62 11.25 6.39 3.94
CA GLY A 62 11.51 7.70 3.36
C GLY A 62 10.91 8.84 4.18
N ALA A 63 9.67 8.69 4.64
CA ALA A 63 9.02 9.67 5.51
C ALA A 63 9.71 9.80 6.86
N ARG A 64 10.09 8.68 7.51
CA ARG A 64 10.85 8.71 8.77
C ARG A 64 12.19 9.44 8.58
N LYS A 65 12.92 9.10 7.52
CA LYS A 65 14.22 9.72 7.25
C LYS A 65 14.11 11.21 6.91
N ALA A 66 13.07 11.61 6.19
CA ALA A 66 12.82 13.01 5.86
C ALA A 66 12.30 13.82 7.06
N ALA A 67 11.53 13.18 7.95
CA ALA A 67 10.95 13.83 9.13
C ALA A 67 11.94 13.96 10.30
N SER A 68 13.03 13.18 10.34
CA SER A 68 13.96 13.11 11.49
C SER A 68 14.71 14.42 11.81
N ILE A 69 14.67 15.40 10.91
CA ILE A 69 15.28 16.73 11.09
C ILE A 69 14.29 17.75 11.68
N TYR A 70 13.01 17.40 11.84
CA TYR A 70 11.98 18.29 12.34
C TYR A 70 11.48 17.82 13.70
N THR A 71 11.33 18.77 14.63
CA THR A 71 10.81 18.54 15.98
C THR A 71 9.29 18.79 16.07
N ASP A 72 8.71 19.50 15.10
CA ASP A 72 7.27 19.77 15.09
C ASP A 72 6.50 18.62 14.40
N PRO A 73 5.56 17.95 15.10
CA PRO A 73 4.76 16.85 14.54
C PRO A 73 3.88 17.27 13.35
N ARG A 74 3.51 18.55 13.24
CA ARG A 74 2.75 19.08 12.10
C ARG A 74 3.61 19.09 10.84
N ILE A 75 4.87 19.48 10.97
CA ILE A 75 5.83 19.50 9.85
C ILE A 75 6.18 18.06 9.46
N GLY A 76 6.43 17.18 10.44
CA GLY A 76 6.65 15.75 10.20
C GLY A 76 5.49 15.10 9.44
N ARG A 77 4.25 15.47 9.75
CA ARG A 77 3.05 15.03 9.00
C ARG A 77 3.08 15.49 7.55
N VAL A 78 3.33 16.77 7.28
CA VAL A 78 3.35 17.34 5.91
C VAL A 78 4.45 16.69 5.07
N VAL A 79 5.65 16.54 5.63
CA VAL A 79 6.78 15.87 4.97
C VAL A 79 6.46 14.40 4.70
N GLY A 80 5.85 13.72 5.66
CA GLY A 80 5.36 12.35 5.49
C GLY A 80 4.31 12.23 4.38
N THR A 81 3.35 13.15 4.31
CA THR A 81 2.36 13.19 3.24
C THR A 81 3.01 13.41 1.86
N ALA A 82 3.98 14.32 1.76
CA ALA A 82 4.69 14.58 0.52
C ALA A 82 5.48 13.35 0.03
N MET A 83 6.21 12.68 0.94
CA MET A 83 6.92 11.44 0.63
C MET A 83 5.96 10.31 0.27
N GLY A 84 4.85 10.18 0.99
CA GLY A 84 3.81 9.20 0.68
C GLY A 84 3.15 9.42 -0.68
N LEU A 85 2.91 10.68 -1.06
CA LEU A 85 2.36 11.03 -2.36
C LEU A 85 3.33 10.68 -3.48
N TRP A 86 4.61 11.05 -3.35
CA TRP A 86 5.63 10.75 -4.34
C TRP A 86 5.79 9.24 -4.55
N THR A 87 5.93 8.50 -3.45
CA THR A 87 6.13 7.05 -3.50
C THR A 87 4.88 6.33 -4.02
N GLY A 88 3.68 6.80 -3.61
CA GLY A 88 2.41 6.25 -4.08
C GLY A 88 2.15 6.51 -5.57
N LEU A 89 2.57 7.66 -6.11
CA LEU A 89 2.54 7.92 -7.56
C LEU A 89 3.47 6.95 -8.31
N GLY A 90 4.66 6.68 -7.78
CA GLY A 90 5.57 5.67 -8.32
C GLY A 90 4.93 4.27 -8.32
N ALA A 91 4.27 3.89 -7.22
CA ALA A 91 3.56 2.62 -7.10
C ALA A 91 2.42 2.49 -8.13
N LEU A 92 1.64 3.56 -8.32
CA LEU A 92 0.58 3.64 -9.32
C LEU A 92 1.12 3.47 -10.74
N ILE A 93 2.19 4.19 -11.09
CA ILE A 93 2.83 4.08 -12.41
C ILE A 93 3.38 2.67 -12.61
N GLY A 94 4.03 2.08 -11.61
CA GLY A 94 4.53 0.70 -11.65
C GLY A 94 3.41 -0.33 -11.90
N LEU A 95 2.24 -0.13 -11.28
CA LEU A 95 1.04 -0.96 -11.52
C LEU A 95 0.52 -0.83 -12.96
N ILE A 96 0.47 0.40 -13.49
CA ILE A 96 0.06 0.64 -14.88
C ILE A 96 1.04 -0.02 -15.86
N LEU A 97 2.35 0.15 -15.64
CA LEU A 97 3.39 -0.44 -16.48
C LEU A 97 3.36 -1.98 -16.43
N SER A 98 3.15 -2.56 -15.24
CA SER A 98 2.98 -4.00 -15.07
C SER A 98 1.76 -4.53 -15.82
N ALA A 99 0.62 -3.82 -15.75
CA ALA A 99 -0.59 -4.18 -16.50
C ALA A 99 -0.37 -4.13 -18.01
N LEU A 100 0.28 -3.07 -18.51
CA LEU A 100 0.63 -2.92 -19.91
C LEU A 100 1.60 -4.02 -20.37
N PHE A 101 2.61 -4.34 -19.57
CA PHE A 101 3.55 -5.41 -19.86
C PHE A 101 2.86 -6.76 -19.95
N LEU A 102 1.99 -7.11 -19.00
CA LEU A 102 1.22 -8.36 -19.04
C LEU A 102 0.31 -8.44 -20.27
N ARG A 103 -0.30 -7.32 -20.66
CA ARG A 103 -1.13 -7.24 -21.86
C ARG A 103 -0.31 -7.47 -23.13
N VAL A 104 0.87 -6.87 -23.24
CA VAL A 104 1.75 -7.00 -24.42
C VAL A 104 2.43 -8.38 -24.47
N ALA A 105 3.00 -8.85 -23.37
CA ALA A 105 3.81 -10.05 -23.30
C ALA A 105 2.99 -11.35 -23.34
N TYR A 106 1.80 -11.36 -22.71
CA TYR A 106 0.99 -12.56 -22.54
C TYR A 106 -0.38 -12.49 -23.24
N ARG A 107 -0.64 -11.43 -24.03
CA ARG A 107 -1.97 -11.16 -24.62
C ARG A 107 -3.09 -11.24 -23.58
N ALA A 108 -2.79 -10.76 -22.37
CA ALA A 108 -3.72 -10.76 -21.26
C ALA A 108 -4.75 -9.63 -21.44
N ASP A 109 -5.67 -9.81 -22.40
CA ASP A 109 -6.75 -8.85 -22.69
C ASP A 109 -7.79 -8.75 -21.57
N GLN A 110 -7.66 -9.63 -20.56
CA GLN A 110 -8.64 -9.84 -19.52
C GLN A 110 -8.42 -8.97 -18.27
N ILE A 111 -7.30 -8.24 -18.15
CA ILE A 111 -7.07 -7.36 -16.99
C ILE A 111 -7.97 -6.12 -17.15
N PRO A 112 -9.04 -5.97 -16.33
CA PRO A 112 -9.95 -4.85 -16.47
C PRO A 112 -9.24 -3.57 -16.05
N ALA A 113 -9.27 -2.53 -16.90
CA ALA A 113 -8.67 -1.24 -16.59
C ALA A 113 -9.17 -0.66 -15.25
N GLY A 114 -10.45 -0.91 -14.92
CA GLY A 114 -11.02 -0.51 -13.63
C GLY A 114 -10.32 -1.13 -12.41
N GLN A 115 -9.82 -2.37 -12.52
CA GLN A 115 -9.06 -3.01 -11.43
C GLN A 115 -7.68 -2.36 -11.27
N VAL A 116 -7.00 -2.04 -12.38
CA VAL A 116 -5.69 -1.37 -12.35
C VAL A 116 -5.82 0.00 -11.66
N VAL A 117 -6.85 0.77 -12.01
CA VAL A 117 -7.10 2.08 -11.40
C VAL A 117 -7.46 1.93 -9.92
N PHE A 118 -8.35 1.00 -9.57
CA PHE A 118 -8.75 0.78 -8.17
C PHE A 118 -7.55 0.38 -7.29
N PHE A 119 -6.76 -0.60 -7.72
CA PHE A 119 -5.56 -1.03 -7.00
C PHE A 119 -4.49 0.05 -6.95
N GLY A 120 -4.31 0.81 -8.02
CA GLY A 120 -3.41 1.94 -8.06
C GLY A 120 -3.77 3.03 -7.03
N LEU A 121 -5.06 3.38 -6.95
CA LEU A 121 -5.57 4.34 -5.96
C LEU A 121 -5.44 3.81 -4.54
N LEU A 122 -5.67 2.51 -4.34
CA LEU A 122 -5.49 1.87 -3.04
C LEU A 122 -4.02 1.93 -2.59
N SER A 123 -3.07 1.62 -3.48
CA SER A 123 -1.65 1.75 -3.21
C SER A 123 -1.23 3.17 -2.88
N LEU A 124 -1.76 4.15 -3.63
CA LEU A 124 -1.53 5.56 -3.38
C LEU A 124 -2.02 5.97 -1.98
N ALA A 125 -3.25 5.58 -1.62
CA ALA A 125 -3.83 5.87 -0.32
C ALA A 125 -3.01 5.28 0.84
N VAL A 126 -2.59 4.01 0.72
CA VAL A 126 -1.79 3.34 1.74
C VAL A 126 -0.43 4.00 1.91
N CYS A 127 0.25 4.35 0.80
CA CYS A 127 1.54 5.06 0.85
C CYS A 127 1.40 6.43 1.53
N ILE A 128 0.36 7.20 1.17
CA ILE A 128 0.10 8.52 1.77
C ILE A 128 -0.18 8.37 3.27
N ILE A 129 -1.12 7.53 3.67
CA ILE A 129 -1.54 7.38 5.07
C ILE A 129 -0.37 6.86 5.91
N GLY A 130 0.31 5.80 5.46
CA GLY A 130 1.42 5.18 6.18
C GLY A 130 2.60 6.14 6.37
N ALA A 131 3.00 6.84 5.31
CA ALA A 131 4.09 7.82 5.36
C ALA A 131 3.72 9.05 6.22
N THR A 132 2.47 9.51 6.16
CA THR A 132 1.98 10.64 6.96
C THR A 132 2.03 10.34 8.46
N ILE A 133 1.60 9.14 8.87
CA ILE A 133 1.65 8.70 10.26
C ILE A 133 3.10 8.54 10.72
N ALA A 134 3.91 7.84 9.92
CA ALA A 134 5.32 7.62 10.24
C ALA A 134 6.13 8.92 10.34
N GLY A 135 5.86 9.90 9.46
CA GLY A 135 6.49 11.22 9.51
C GLY A 135 6.12 11.97 10.79
N ARG A 136 4.85 11.93 11.21
CA ARG A 136 4.41 12.53 12.47
C ARG A 136 5.08 11.86 13.69
N GLU A 137 5.04 10.54 13.76
CA GLU A 137 5.60 9.76 14.89
C GLU A 137 7.12 9.88 15.00
N THR A 138 7.81 10.21 13.91
CA THR A 138 9.26 10.43 13.96
C THR A 138 9.62 11.82 14.48
N ALA A 139 8.79 12.83 14.21
CA ALA A 139 9.00 14.19 14.69
C ALA A 139 8.63 14.37 16.17
N HIS A 140 7.67 13.57 16.67
CA HIS A 140 7.34 13.50 18.10
C HIS A 140 7.04 12.05 18.47
N PRO A 141 8.00 11.35 19.11
CA PRO A 141 7.81 9.96 19.53
C PRO A 141 6.70 9.86 20.58
N PRO A 142 5.82 8.85 20.52
CA PRO A 142 4.70 8.69 21.45
C PRO A 142 5.11 8.52 22.93
N GLU A 143 6.38 8.27 23.21
CA GLU A 143 6.93 8.21 24.57
C GLU A 143 7.00 9.61 25.24
N GLU A 144 7.03 10.69 24.45
CA GLU A 144 7.03 12.07 24.95
C GLU A 144 5.61 12.61 25.24
N GLU A 145 4.56 11.96 24.74
CA GLU A 145 3.15 12.34 25.01
C GLU A 145 2.63 11.76 26.34
N GLU A 146 3.28 10.72 26.90
CA GLU A 146 2.88 10.06 28.15
C GLU A 146 3.76 10.44 29.37
N ALA A 147 4.73 11.34 29.21
CA ALA A 147 5.61 11.87 30.26
C ALA A 147 5.14 13.24 30.80
#